data_AF-A0A4R3TBQ2-F1
#
_entry.id   AF-A0A4R3TBQ2-F1
#
_cell.length_a   1.000
_cell.length_b   1.000
_cell.length_c   1.000
_cell.angle_alpha   90.00
_cell.angle_beta   90.00
_cell.angle_gamma   90.00
#
_symmetry.space_group_name_H-M   'P 1'
#
loop_
_entity.id
_entity.type
_entity.pdbx_description
1 polymer ?
#
loop_
_entity_poly.entity_id
_entity_poly.type
_entity_poly.pdbx_seq_one_letter_code
_entity_poly.pdbx_strand_id
1 'polypeptide(L)'
;MEAIDKLEDVLPVCFDHRVLKNYPIQIIENRDFAKLTGWLDKLTAHDLTRVDLTGVTTIEQWLRRLEAYGMLVTYSSGTTGKLSFVPRSYDELGPWKYHFFSVNRASSGVDPWTTKLPTFFPGYRGGYQTMLKMMSLFNVEMAGGEEHYHTLYDTHIPADLMALSGRLQAAEDKGEVMNLGLDPALLEQRQQMLAQGRSREGDMEAWFGKLIRDYRGQGVKIGGTFADVYRVARAGLDKGMTCEFAAERRPRGFCADTHRIGGPQPSAVPGAGSRDSYH
;
A
#
# COMPACT_ATOMS: atom_id res chain seq x y z
N MET A 1 -19.33 20.91 18.72
CA MET A 1 -17.96 21.27 19.10
C MET A 1 -17.56 22.41 18.17
N GLU A 2 -17.24 23.59 18.69
CA GLU A 2 -16.97 24.78 17.86
C GLU A 2 -15.47 25.07 17.67
N ALA A 3 -14.58 24.49 18.48
CA ALA A 3 -13.11 24.64 18.38
C ALA A 3 -12.38 23.34 18.81
N ILE A 4 -11.11 23.21 18.40
CA ILE A 4 -10.16 22.17 18.82
C ILE A 4 -8.99 22.89 19.50
N ASP A 5 -8.90 22.81 20.83
CA ASP A 5 -7.91 23.55 21.62
C ASP A 5 -6.79 22.63 22.15
N LYS A 6 -7.08 21.33 22.30
CA LYS A 6 -6.12 20.28 22.70
C LYS A 6 -6.33 19.01 21.88
N LEU A 7 -5.33 18.12 21.91
CA LEU A 7 -5.34 16.88 21.12
C LEU A 7 -6.56 16.00 21.42
N GLU A 8 -7.00 15.97 22.68
CA GLU A 8 -8.13 15.15 23.12
C GLU A 8 -9.45 15.59 22.49
N ASP A 9 -9.57 16.86 22.09
CA ASP A 9 -10.77 17.39 21.44
C ASP A 9 -10.95 16.81 20.03
N VAL A 10 -9.91 16.20 19.46
CA VAL A 10 -9.98 15.52 18.16
C VAL A 10 -10.67 14.15 18.29
N LEU A 11 -10.64 13.51 19.47
CA LEU A 11 -11.15 12.16 19.64
C LEU A 11 -12.64 12.00 19.28
N PRO A 12 -13.56 12.91 19.67
CA PRO A 12 -14.98 12.81 19.32
C PRO A 12 -15.28 13.01 17.83
N VAL A 13 -14.36 13.61 17.06
CA VAL A 13 -14.53 13.82 15.61
C VAL A 13 -13.86 12.75 14.77
N CYS A 14 -13.07 11.85 15.37
CA CYS A 14 -12.51 10.70 14.68
C CYS A 14 -13.57 9.64 14.39
N PHE A 15 -13.61 9.15 13.15
CA PHE A 15 -14.43 8.00 12.80
C PHE A 15 -13.76 6.69 13.22
N ASP A 16 -14.54 5.78 13.79
CA ASP A 16 -14.14 4.37 13.91
C ASP A 16 -13.94 3.78 12.50
N HIS A 17 -12.87 3.01 12.31
CA HIS A 17 -12.52 2.39 11.02
C HIS A 17 -13.65 1.53 10.40
N ARG A 18 -14.62 1.05 11.19
CA ARG A 18 -15.81 0.33 10.70
C ARG A 18 -16.76 1.23 9.91
N VAL A 19 -16.80 2.53 10.23
CA VAL A 19 -17.63 3.52 9.53
C VAL A 19 -17.24 3.60 8.06
N LEU A 20 -15.94 3.53 7.76
CA LEU A 20 -15.35 3.60 6.41
C LEU A 20 -15.75 2.43 5.49
N LYS A 21 -16.42 1.42 6.03
CA LYS A 21 -16.97 0.28 5.27
C LYS A 21 -18.44 0.03 5.60
N ASN A 22 -19.14 0.99 6.20
CA ASN A 22 -20.52 0.84 6.66
C ASN A 22 -21.57 1.26 5.61
N TYR A 23 -21.47 0.71 4.40
CA TYR A 23 -22.45 0.85 3.33
C TYR A 23 -23.04 -0.52 2.96
N PRO A 24 -24.31 -0.68 2.59
CA PRO A 24 -24.84 -1.96 2.10
C PRO A 24 -24.01 -2.51 0.92
N ILE A 25 -23.62 -3.79 0.95
CA ILE A 25 -22.78 -4.38 -0.11
C ILE A 25 -23.44 -4.27 -1.48
N GLN A 26 -24.77 -4.32 -1.52
CA GLN A 26 -25.61 -4.19 -2.71
C GLN A 26 -25.37 -2.88 -3.47
N ILE A 27 -24.88 -1.82 -2.81
CA ILE A 27 -24.51 -0.57 -3.48
C ILE A 27 -23.36 -0.80 -4.46
N ILE A 28 -22.37 -1.61 -4.07
CA ILE A 28 -21.25 -1.98 -4.94
C ILE A 28 -21.71 -2.97 -6.02
N GLU A 29 -22.52 -3.96 -5.64
CA GLU A 29 -23.00 -5.00 -6.56
C GLU A 29 -23.87 -4.41 -7.68
N ASN A 30 -24.77 -3.50 -7.33
CA ASN A 30 -25.65 -2.82 -8.26
C ASN A 30 -25.00 -1.61 -8.92
N ARG A 31 -23.74 -1.31 -8.61
CA ARG A 31 -23.00 -0.15 -9.14
C ARG A 31 -23.75 1.17 -8.92
N ASP A 32 -24.42 1.30 -7.76
CA ASP A 32 -25.23 2.46 -7.40
C ASP A 32 -24.32 3.57 -6.84
N PHE A 33 -23.52 4.19 -7.73
CA PHE A 33 -22.55 5.21 -7.35
C PHE A 33 -23.20 6.47 -6.79
N ALA A 34 -24.47 6.73 -7.09
CA ALA A 34 -25.23 7.81 -6.46
C ALA A 34 -25.41 7.54 -4.96
N LYS A 35 -25.88 6.35 -4.57
CA LYS A 35 -25.98 5.97 -3.15
C LYS A 35 -24.62 5.86 -2.48
N LEU A 36 -23.60 5.37 -3.18
CA LEU A 36 -22.24 5.30 -2.64
C LEU A 36 -21.69 6.70 -2.34
N THR A 37 -21.88 7.65 -3.26
CA THR A 37 -21.48 9.06 -3.09
C THR A 37 -22.24 9.70 -1.94
N GLY A 38 -23.57 9.51 -1.84
CA GLY A 38 -24.36 10.04 -0.74
C GLY A 38 -24.05 9.41 0.63
N TRP A 39 -23.50 8.19 0.66
CA TRP A 39 -22.92 7.63 1.89
C TRP A 39 -21.58 8.29 2.22
N LEU A 40 -20.70 8.44 1.24
CA LEU A 40 -19.37 9.04 1.42
C LEU A 40 -19.44 10.52 1.83
N ASP A 41 -20.43 11.24 1.32
CA ASP A 41 -20.72 12.66 1.61
C ASP A 41 -20.87 12.92 3.12
N LYS A 42 -21.42 11.96 3.86
CA LYS A 42 -21.58 12.04 5.32
C LYS A 42 -20.27 11.92 6.10
N LEU A 43 -19.17 11.56 5.42
CA LEU A 43 -17.86 11.28 6.02
C LEU A 43 -16.81 12.34 5.66
N THR A 44 -17.22 13.41 4.98
CA THR A 44 -16.33 14.49 4.54
C THR A 44 -16.98 15.85 4.78
N ALA A 45 -16.17 16.90 4.85
CA ALA A 45 -16.65 18.28 4.87
C ALA A 45 -16.96 18.82 3.46
N HIS A 46 -16.54 18.09 2.42
CA HIS A 46 -16.76 18.45 1.02
C HIS A 46 -18.15 18.03 0.56
N ASP A 47 -18.92 18.97 -0.02
CA ASP A 47 -20.24 18.69 -0.59
C ASP A 47 -20.10 17.86 -1.87
N LEU A 48 -20.33 16.55 -1.78
CA LEU A 48 -20.20 15.62 -2.90
C LEU A 48 -21.45 15.58 -3.78
N THR A 49 -22.53 16.29 -3.44
CA THR A 49 -23.73 16.38 -4.30
C THR A 49 -23.44 17.08 -5.63
N ARG A 50 -22.32 17.81 -5.69
CA ARG A 50 -21.82 18.55 -6.85
C ARG A 50 -21.01 17.71 -7.84
N VAL A 51 -20.73 16.44 -7.51
CA VAL A 51 -19.96 15.54 -8.38
C VAL A 51 -20.85 15.02 -9.51
N ASP A 52 -20.45 15.26 -10.76
CA ASP A 52 -21.11 14.66 -11.92
C ASP A 52 -20.81 13.17 -12.04
N LEU A 53 -21.84 12.35 -11.87
CA LEU A 53 -21.79 10.88 -11.96
C LEU A 53 -22.32 10.35 -13.30
N THR A 54 -22.58 11.22 -14.28
CA THR A 54 -23.09 10.80 -15.59
C THR A 54 -22.12 9.84 -16.27
N GLY A 55 -22.63 8.67 -16.66
CA GLY A 55 -21.88 7.63 -17.36
C GLY A 55 -20.88 6.86 -16.48
N VAL A 56 -20.90 7.04 -15.16
CA VAL A 56 -20.04 6.27 -14.25
C VAL A 56 -20.58 4.86 -14.09
N THR A 57 -19.80 3.86 -14.50
CA THR A 57 -20.17 2.44 -14.47
C THR A 57 -19.21 1.57 -13.66
N THR A 58 -18.08 2.10 -13.22
CA THR A 58 -17.07 1.35 -12.42
C THR A 58 -16.62 2.14 -11.19
N ILE A 59 -16.12 1.42 -10.17
CA ILE A 59 -15.56 2.05 -8.96
C ILE A 59 -14.39 2.96 -9.34
N GLU A 60 -13.58 2.57 -10.31
CA GLU A 60 -12.46 3.38 -10.77
C GLU A 60 -12.89 4.69 -11.43
N GLN A 61 -13.93 4.67 -12.27
CA GLN A 61 -14.49 5.88 -12.85
C GLN A 61 -15.07 6.79 -11.77
N TRP A 62 -15.74 6.21 -10.78
CA TRP A 62 -16.27 6.96 -9.63
C TRP A 62 -15.14 7.66 -8.85
N LEU A 63 -14.07 6.94 -8.52
CA LEU A 63 -12.91 7.50 -7.84
C LEU A 63 -12.21 8.58 -8.68
N ARG A 64 -12.16 8.43 -10.01
CA ARG A 64 -11.65 9.45 -10.92
C ARG A 64 -12.51 10.71 -10.93
N ARG A 65 -13.84 10.59 -10.89
CA ARG A 65 -14.75 11.75 -10.80
C ARG A 65 -14.58 12.49 -9.49
N LEU A 66 -14.42 11.76 -8.39
CA LEU A 66 -14.11 12.34 -7.08
C LEU A 66 -12.76 13.07 -7.07
N GLU A 67 -11.73 12.46 -7.66
CA GLU A 67 -10.40 13.10 -7.77
C GLU A 67 -10.44 14.36 -8.63
N ALA A 68 -11.15 14.35 -9.76
CA ALA A 68 -11.36 15.53 -10.58
C ALA A 68 -12.11 16.66 -9.85
N TYR A 69 -12.96 16.31 -8.87
CA TYR A 69 -13.66 17.26 -8.01
C TYR A 69 -12.77 17.84 -6.90
N GLY A 70 -11.65 17.18 -6.55
CA GLY A 70 -10.74 17.59 -5.49
C GLY A 70 -10.59 16.57 -4.35
N MET A 71 -11.24 15.41 -4.45
CA MET A 71 -11.20 14.37 -3.43
C MET A 71 -10.17 13.27 -3.76
N LEU A 72 -9.23 13.03 -2.87
CA LEU A 72 -8.24 11.94 -2.94
C LEU A 72 -8.76 10.66 -2.26
N VAL A 73 -9.94 10.19 -2.65
CA VAL A 73 -10.55 9.00 -2.05
C VAL A 73 -9.69 7.77 -2.36
N THR A 74 -9.28 7.06 -1.31
CA THR A 74 -8.56 5.79 -1.45
C THR A 74 -9.35 4.64 -0.85
N TYR A 75 -8.96 3.41 -1.17
CA TYR A 75 -9.56 2.23 -0.57
C TYR A 75 -8.54 1.24 -0.03
N SER A 76 -8.96 0.46 0.97
CA SER A 76 -8.27 -0.77 1.37
C SER A 76 -9.19 -1.97 1.21
N SER A 77 -8.65 -3.09 0.75
CA SER A 77 -9.32 -4.39 0.83
C SER A 77 -9.14 -4.91 2.25
N GLY A 78 -10.18 -4.84 3.08
CA GLY A 78 -10.15 -5.44 4.42
C GLY A 78 -10.14 -6.96 4.36
N THR A 79 -9.83 -7.61 5.48
CA THR A 79 -9.90 -9.08 5.64
C THR A 79 -11.30 -9.66 5.40
N THR A 80 -12.34 -8.81 5.46
CA THR A 80 -13.75 -9.17 5.30
C THR A 80 -14.21 -9.15 3.83
N GLY A 81 -13.32 -8.91 2.86
CA GLY A 81 -13.65 -8.83 1.43
C GLY A 81 -14.41 -7.58 1.00
N LYS A 82 -14.77 -6.71 1.95
CA LYS A 82 -15.45 -5.44 1.70
C LYS A 82 -14.44 -4.29 1.68
N LEU A 83 -14.52 -3.45 0.65
CA LEU A 83 -13.67 -2.27 0.56
C LEU A 83 -13.98 -1.30 1.70
N SER A 84 -12.94 -0.66 2.21
CA SER A 84 -13.07 0.50 3.11
C SER A 84 -12.62 1.73 2.33
N PHE A 85 -13.50 2.70 2.14
CA PHE A 85 -13.18 3.95 1.44
C PHE A 85 -12.80 5.03 2.45
N VAL A 86 -11.69 5.70 2.19
CA VAL A 86 -11.16 6.77 3.05
C VAL A 86 -11.36 8.10 2.31
N PRO A 87 -12.24 8.99 2.79
CA PRO A 87 -12.53 10.26 2.14
C PRO A 87 -11.44 11.28 2.47
N ARG A 88 -10.34 11.26 1.70
CA ARG A 88 -9.35 12.33 1.75
C ARG A 88 -9.59 13.36 0.66
N SER A 89 -9.03 14.56 0.83
CA SER A 89 -9.05 15.64 -0.16
C SER A 89 -7.66 16.21 -0.41
N TYR A 90 -7.52 17.03 -1.46
CA TYR A 90 -6.27 17.75 -1.72
C TYR A 90 -5.90 18.76 -0.61
N ASP A 91 -6.87 19.21 0.19
CA ASP A 91 -6.63 20.10 1.33
C ASP A 91 -5.69 19.46 2.36
N GLU A 92 -5.71 18.12 2.46
CA GLU A 92 -4.93 17.34 3.41
C GLU A 92 -3.60 16.86 2.82
N LEU A 93 -3.32 17.14 1.54
CA LEU A 93 -2.15 16.59 0.84
C LEU A 93 -0.83 17.00 1.50
N GLY A 94 -0.71 18.25 1.94
CA GLY A 94 0.47 18.79 2.62
C GLY A 94 0.78 18.04 3.92
N PRO A 95 -0.13 18.04 4.91
CA PRO A 95 0.01 17.27 6.14
C PRO A 95 0.24 15.77 5.90
N TRP A 96 -0.45 15.18 4.91
CA TRP A 96 -0.29 13.76 4.58
C TRP A 96 1.11 13.44 4.05
N LYS A 97 1.62 14.28 3.15
CA LYS A 97 3.00 14.17 2.65
C LYS A 97 4.01 14.33 3.78
N TYR A 98 3.83 15.32 4.65
CA TYR A 98 4.69 15.55 5.81
C TYR A 98 4.75 14.32 6.71
N HIS A 99 3.60 13.75 7.07
CA HIS A 99 3.53 12.52 7.84
C HIS A 99 4.25 11.36 7.13
N PHE A 100 3.99 11.15 5.84
CA PHE A 100 4.62 10.07 5.08
C PHE A 100 6.15 10.20 5.02
N PHE A 101 6.67 11.41 4.75
CA PHE A 101 8.11 11.66 4.71
C PHE A 101 8.74 11.51 6.08
N SER A 102 8.06 11.95 7.15
CA SER A 102 8.52 11.80 8.53
C SER A 102 8.65 10.34 8.94
N VAL A 103 7.67 9.50 8.60
CA VAL A 103 7.72 8.05 8.86
C VAL A 103 8.87 7.40 8.09
N ASN A 104 9.06 7.75 6.81
CA ASN A 104 10.18 7.21 6.02
C ASN A 104 11.54 7.65 6.59
N ARG A 105 11.67 8.89 7.05
CA ARG A 105 12.87 9.37 7.74
C ARG A 105 13.14 8.62 9.02
N ALA A 106 12.11 8.41 9.84
CA ALA A 106 12.23 7.69 11.09
C ALA A 106 12.60 6.21 10.88
N SER A 107 12.05 5.57 9.85
CA SER A 107 12.28 4.14 9.60
C SER A 107 13.59 3.83 8.87
N SER A 108 14.08 4.75 8.01
CA SER A 108 15.27 4.51 7.19
C SER A 108 16.49 5.34 7.59
N GLY A 109 16.31 6.40 8.38
CA GLY A 109 17.35 7.38 8.66
C GLY A 109 17.66 8.33 7.49
N VAL A 110 17.02 8.17 6.34
CA VAL A 110 17.18 9.01 5.15
C VAL A 110 16.09 10.07 5.15
N ASP A 111 16.46 11.35 5.09
CA ASP A 111 15.51 12.45 4.97
C ASP A 111 15.04 12.59 3.50
N PRO A 112 13.77 12.25 3.16
CA PRO A 112 13.32 12.29 1.78
C PRO A 112 13.09 13.70 1.25
N TRP A 113 13.09 14.72 2.11
CA TRP A 113 13.04 16.12 1.68
C TRP A 113 14.35 16.54 1.01
N THR A 114 15.48 16.07 1.53
CA THR A 114 16.82 16.49 1.09
C THR A 114 17.56 15.44 0.29
N THR A 115 17.28 14.16 0.52
CA THR A 115 18.00 13.05 -0.11
C THR A 115 17.04 12.24 -0.96
N LYS A 116 17.31 12.21 -2.26
CA LYS A 116 16.52 11.45 -3.24
C LYS A 116 17.23 10.14 -3.53
N LEU A 117 16.49 9.04 -3.46
CA LEU A 117 17.01 7.70 -3.70
C LEU A 117 16.17 7.00 -4.76
N PRO A 118 16.79 6.53 -5.87
CA PRO A 118 16.10 5.69 -6.84
C PRO A 118 15.32 4.60 -6.11
N THR A 119 14.02 4.52 -6.42
CA THR A 119 13.08 3.70 -5.65
C THR A 119 12.56 2.57 -6.52
N PHE A 120 12.74 1.34 -6.05
CA PHE A 120 12.29 0.12 -6.71
C PHE A 120 11.09 -0.45 -5.96
N PHE A 121 9.98 -0.66 -6.67
CA PHE A 121 8.79 -1.29 -6.13
C PHE A 121 8.32 -2.46 -7.03
N PRO A 122 8.37 -3.72 -6.55
CA PRO A 122 8.03 -4.91 -7.34
C PRO A 122 6.51 -5.13 -7.47
N GLY A 123 5.77 -4.06 -7.79
CA GLY A 123 4.33 -4.03 -7.94
C GLY A 123 3.88 -3.07 -9.03
N TYR A 124 2.65 -2.62 -8.89
CA TYR A 124 1.97 -1.71 -9.82
C TYR A 124 2.33 -0.25 -9.57
N ARG A 125 2.37 0.58 -10.63
CA ARG A 125 2.72 2.00 -10.52
C ARG A 125 1.67 2.82 -9.78
N GLY A 126 0.40 2.50 -9.98
CA GLY A 126 -0.69 3.37 -9.52
C GLY A 126 -1.94 2.62 -9.08
N GLY A 127 -3.04 3.36 -9.03
CA GLY A 127 -4.34 2.91 -8.57
C GLY A 127 -4.83 3.71 -7.36
N TYR A 128 -6.06 3.44 -6.94
CA TYR A 128 -6.70 4.11 -5.80
C TYR A 128 -6.63 3.31 -4.49
N GLN A 129 -6.03 2.12 -4.53
CA GLN A 129 -5.70 1.40 -3.31
C GLN A 129 -4.74 2.27 -2.48
N THR A 130 -4.98 2.40 -1.17
CA THR A 130 -4.33 3.41 -0.32
C THR A 130 -2.80 3.41 -0.42
N MET A 131 -2.17 2.23 -0.39
CA MET A 131 -0.72 2.13 -0.54
C MET A 131 -0.30 2.61 -1.93
N LEU A 132 -0.88 2.08 -3.00
CA LEU A 132 -0.52 2.44 -4.38
C LEU A 132 -0.71 3.94 -4.66
N LYS A 133 -1.82 4.54 -4.20
CA LYS A 133 -2.05 5.98 -4.35
C LYS A 133 -1.02 6.81 -3.58
N MET A 134 -0.64 6.40 -2.36
CA MET A 134 0.46 7.06 -1.63
C MET A 134 1.77 6.99 -2.39
N MET A 135 2.05 5.84 -3.01
CA MET A 135 3.28 5.67 -3.77
C MET A 135 3.29 6.56 -5.01
N SER A 136 2.19 6.68 -5.75
CA SER A 136 2.10 7.59 -6.90
C SER A 136 2.19 9.06 -6.50
N LEU A 137 1.61 9.45 -5.36
CA LEU A 137 1.62 10.84 -4.89
C LEU A 137 2.99 11.27 -4.33
N PHE A 138 3.70 10.37 -3.64
CA PHE A 138 4.83 10.75 -2.80
C PHE A 138 6.16 10.11 -3.18
N ASN A 139 6.17 8.85 -3.64
CA ASN A 139 7.45 8.17 -3.90
C ASN A 139 8.15 8.67 -5.16
N VAL A 140 7.42 9.21 -6.14
CA VAL A 140 8.05 9.83 -7.32
C VAL A 140 8.99 10.96 -6.88
N GLU A 141 8.52 11.83 -5.99
CA GLU A 141 9.35 12.90 -5.44
C GLU A 141 10.47 12.38 -4.55
N MET A 142 10.23 11.34 -3.75
CA MET A 142 11.29 10.72 -2.94
C MET A 142 12.37 10.05 -3.81
N ALA A 143 11.98 9.56 -4.98
CA ALA A 143 12.89 8.98 -5.96
C ALA A 143 13.73 10.03 -6.69
N GLY A 144 13.27 11.28 -6.70
CA GLY A 144 13.93 12.39 -7.40
C GLY A 144 13.43 12.60 -8.83
N GLY A 145 12.30 11.99 -9.21
CA GLY A 145 11.75 12.07 -10.57
C GLY A 145 11.11 10.75 -11.01
N GLU A 146 10.36 10.79 -12.10
CA GLU A 146 9.70 9.60 -12.67
C GLU A 146 10.71 8.57 -13.17
N GLU A 147 11.80 9.04 -13.75
CA GLU A 147 12.94 8.27 -14.26
C GLU A 147 13.65 7.45 -13.17
N HIS A 148 13.48 7.84 -11.91
CA HIS A 148 14.07 7.19 -10.75
C HIS A 148 13.06 6.35 -9.96
N TYR A 149 11.78 6.37 -10.32
CA TYR A 149 10.74 5.53 -9.71
C TYR A 149 10.40 4.34 -10.61
N HIS A 150 10.94 3.18 -10.22
CA HIS A 150 10.83 1.94 -10.97
C HIS A 150 9.76 1.05 -10.33
N THR A 151 8.76 0.69 -11.14
CA THR A 151 7.78 -0.33 -10.78
C THR A 151 7.90 -1.53 -11.71
N LEU A 152 7.51 -2.72 -11.23
CA LEU A 152 7.50 -3.92 -12.06
C LEU A 152 6.48 -3.79 -13.20
N TYR A 153 5.32 -3.23 -12.89
CA TYR A 153 4.25 -2.98 -13.86
C TYR A 153 3.88 -1.50 -13.88
N ASP A 154 3.70 -0.98 -15.09
CA ASP A 154 3.32 0.42 -15.34
C ASP A 154 1.80 0.64 -15.32
N THR A 155 1.07 -0.28 -14.70
CA THR A 155 -0.40 -0.31 -14.66
C THR A 155 -0.88 -0.32 -13.21
N HIS A 156 -2.16 -0.60 -12.99
CA HIS A 156 -2.76 -0.81 -11.68
C HIS A 156 -3.75 -1.98 -11.72
N ILE A 157 -4.08 -2.49 -10.53
CA ILE A 157 -5.18 -3.45 -10.37
C ILE A 157 -6.50 -2.66 -10.34
N PRO A 158 -7.47 -2.96 -11.22
CA PRO A 158 -8.79 -2.34 -11.21
C PRO A 158 -9.49 -2.49 -9.85
N ALA A 159 -10.08 -1.40 -9.36
CA ALA A 159 -10.74 -1.38 -8.05
C ALA A 159 -11.92 -2.37 -7.96
N ASP A 160 -12.66 -2.51 -9.05
CA ASP A 160 -13.79 -3.44 -9.19
C ASP A 160 -13.35 -4.91 -9.02
N LEU A 161 -12.18 -5.29 -9.54
CA LEU A 161 -11.63 -6.64 -9.34
C LEU A 161 -11.25 -6.89 -7.88
N MET A 162 -10.68 -5.89 -7.21
CA MET A 162 -10.37 -5.99 -5.78
C MET A 162 -11.64 -6.11 -4.92
N ALA A 163 -12.67 -5.33 -5.24
CA ALA A 163 -13.97 -5.37 -4.56
C ALA A 163 -14.66 -6.74 -4.70
N LEU A 164 -14.47 -7.40 -5.84
CA LEU A 164 -15.11 -8.68 -6.16
C LEU A 164 -14.22 -9.90 -5.91
N SER A 165 -12.95 -9.71 -5.54
CA SER A 165 -11.95 -10.78 -5.35
C SER A 165 -12.47 -12.01 -4.60
N GLY A 166 -13.04 -11.82 -3.40
CA GLY A 166 -13.56 -12.93 -2.59
C GLY A 166 -14.74 -13.67 -3.24
N ARG A 167 -15.59 -12.96 -3.97
CA ARG A 167 -16.72 -13.57 -4.72
C ARG A 167 -16.25 -14.28 -5.99
N LEU A 168 -15.28 -13.70 -6.69
CA LEU A 168 -14.65 -14.30 -7.85
C LEU A 168 -14.01 -15.63 -7.45
N GLN A 169 -13.30 -15.68 -6.33
CA GLN A 169 -12.73 -16.91 -5.79
C GLN A 169 -13.82 -17.94 -5.46
N ALA A 170 -14.86 -17.55 -4.72
CA ALA A 170 -15.93 -18.46 -4.34
C ALA A 170 -16.74 -19.00 -5.54
N ALA A 171 -16.92 -18.20 -6.60
CA ALA A 171 -17.56 -18.64 -7.83
C ALA A 171 -16.65 -19.54 -8.67
N GLU A 172 -15.35 -19.29 -8.66
CA GLU A 172 -14.36 -20.14 -9.33
C GLU A 172 -14.28 -21.53 -8.71
N ASP A 173 -14.27 -21.62 -7.39
CA ASP A 173 -14.31 -22.89 -6.65
C ASP A 173 -15.55 -23.74 -7.01
N LYS A 174 -16.61 -23.10 -7.51
CA LYS A 174 -17.87 -23.72 -7.95
C LYS A 174 -18.01 -23.87 -9.47
N GLY A 175 -17.10 -23.31 -10.27
CA GLY A 175 -17.23 -23.25 -11.73
C GLY A 175 -18.31 -22.29 -12.24
N GLU A 176 -18.74 -21.33 -11.42
CA GLU A 176 -19.92 -20.47 -11.66
C GLU A 176 -19.55 -19.01 -11.98
N VAL A 177 -18.29 -18.72 -12.32
CA VAL A 177 -17.82 -17.34 -12.58
C VAL A 177 -18.67 -16.62 -13.63
N MET A 178 -19.09 -17.32 -14.69
CA MET A 178 -19.90 -16.74 -15.77
C MET A 178 -21.32 -16.39 -15.31
N ASN A 179 -21.79 -16.98 -14.21
CA ASN A 179 -23.13 -16.73 -13.65
C ASN A 179 -23.16 -15.45 -12.78
N LEU A 180 -22.02 -14.82 -12.53
CA LEU A 180 -21.93 -13.57 -11.76
C LEU A 180 -22.40 -12.33 -12.54
N GLY A 181 -22.72 -12.47 -13.85
CA GLY A 181 -23.21 -11.35 -14.67
C GLY A 181 -22.23 -10.18 -14.77
N LEU A 182 -20.92 -10.47 -14.72
CA LEU A 182 -19.89 -9.44 -14.72
C LEU A 182 -19.77 -8.79 -16.10
N ASP A 183 -19.45 -7.50 -16.07
CA ASP A 183 -19.15 -6.71 -17.25
C ASP A 183 -18.03 -7.36 -18.08
N PRO A 184 -18.19 -7.51 -19.41
CA PRO A 184 -17.17 -8.09 -20.28
C PRO A 184 -15.78 -7.44 -20.12
N ALA A 185 -15.72 -6.11 -19.92
CA ALA A 185 -14.45 -5.42 -19.73
C ALA A 185 -13.74 -5.86 -18.44
N LEU A 186 -14.50 -6.17 -17.39
CA LEU A 186 -13.98 -6.65 -16.12
C LEU A 186 -13.46 -8.10 -16.24
N LEU A 187 -14.14 -8.92 -17.02
CA LEU A 187 -13.69 -10.29 -17.33
C LEU A 187 -12.38 -10.28 -18.13
N GLU A 188 -12.26 -9.38 -19.10
CA GLU A 188 -11.03 -9.19 -19.87
C GLU A 188 -9.87 -8.75 -18.97
N GLN A 189 -10.08 -7.73 -18.12
CA GLN A 189 -9.08 -7.29 -17.14
C GLN A 189 -8.65 -8.42 -16.20
N ARG A 190 -9.60 -9.26 -15.77
CA ARG A 190 -9.30 -10.43 -14.94
C ARG A 190 -8.41 -11.44 -15.69
N GLN A 191 -8.72 -11.73 -16.96
CA GLN A 191 -7.91 -12.64 -17.78
C GLN A 191 -6.49 -12.09 -17.97
N GLN A 192 -6.34 -10.80 -18.21
CA GLN A 192 -5.04 -10.13 -18.31
C GLN A 192 -4.25 -10.26 -17.00
N MET A 193 -4.88 -10.06 -15.84
CA MET A 193 -4.24 -10.26 -14.54
C MET A 193 -3.79 -11.71 -14.30
N LEU A 194 -4.62 -12.70 -14.67
CA LEU A 194 -4.24 -14.11 -14.56
C LEU A 194 -3.08 -14.46 -15.49
N ALA A 195 -3.07 -13.91 -16.71
CA ALA A 195 -1.97 -14.08 -17.64
C ALA A 195 -0.66 -13.48 -17.10
N GLN A 196 -0.72 -12.26 -16.56
CA GLN A 196 0.42 -11.60 -15.90
C GLN A 196 0.91 -12.37 -14.67
N GLY A 197 -0.01 -12.94 -13.89
CA GLY A 197 0.34 -13.79 -12.74
C GLY A 197 1.23 -14.99 -13.13
N ARG A 198 1.05 -15.54 -14.34
CA ARG A 198 1.88 -16.64 -14.87
C ARG A 198 3.28 -16.21 -15.30
N SER A 199 3.46 -14.96 -15.78
CA SER A 199 4.77 -14.43 -16.17
C SER A 199 5.53 -13.77 -15.03
N ARG A 200 4.85 -13.45 -13.91
CA ARG A 200 5.38 -12.61 -12.83
C ARG A 200 6.78 -13.01 -12.33
N GLU A 201 7.07 -14.30 -12.20
CA GLU A 201 8.38 -14.76 -11.74
C GLU A 201 9.51 -14.35 -12.71
N GLY A 202 9.31 -14.60 -14.01
CA GLY A 202 10.25 -14.18 -15.06
C GLY A 202 10.33 -12.66 -15.21
N ASP A 203 9.19 -11.96 -15.09
CA ASP A 203 9.15 -10.49 -15.13
C ASP A 203 9.99 -9.89 -13.99
N MET A 204 9.81 -10.38 -12.76
CA MET A 204 10.56 -9.93 -11.59
C MET A 204 12.05 -10.17 -11.75
N GLU A 205 12.44 -11.34 -12.24
CA GLU A 205 13.84 -11.67 -12.50
C GLU A 205 14.48 -10.70 -13.50
N ALA A 206 13.86 -10.51 -14.66
CA ALA A 206 14.38 -9.64 -15.71
C ALA A 206 14.47 -8.19 -15.23
N TRP A 207 13.42 -7.72 -14.54
CA TRP A 207 13.32 -6.36 -14.02
C TRP A 207 14.37 -6.08 -12.95
N PHE A 208 14.50 -6.92 -11.92
CA PHE A 208 15.54 -6.74 -10.90
C PHE A 208 16.95 -6.90 -11.47
N GLY A 209 17.16 -7.86 -12.36
CA GLY A 209 18.44 -8.05 -13.02
C GLY A 209 18.90 -6.79 -13.74
N LYS A 210 17.98 -6.08 -14.42
CA LYS A 210 18.25 -4.78 -15.03
C LYS A 210 18.62 -3.74 -13.97
N LEU A 211 17.81 -3.57 -12.93
CA LEU A 211 18.03 -2.53 -11.91
C LEU A 211 19.33 -2.71 -11.12
N ILE A 212 19.72 -3.95 -10.79
CA ILE A 212 20.99 -4.24 -10.12
C ILE A 212 22.18 -3.83 -11.00
N ARG A 213 22.09 -4.05 -12.32
CA ARG A 213 23.14 -3.62 -13.26
C ARG A 213 23.21 -2.10 -13.37
N ASP A 214 22.08 -1.45 -13.57
CA ASP A 214 22.01 -0.01 -13.86
C ASP A 214 22.36 0.85 -12.64
N TYR A 215 22.06 0.37 -11.42
CA TYR A 215 22.26 1.10 -10.18
C TYR A 215 23.39 0.54 -9.30
N ARG A 216 24.32 -0.23 -9.89
CA ARG A 216 25.51 -0.74 -9.19
C ARG A 216 26.29 0.42 -8.53
N GLY A 217 26.66 0.25 -7.28
CA GLY A 217 27.40 1.21 -6.46
C GLY A 217 26.59 2.38 -5.93
N GLN A 218 25.29 2.47 -6.24
CA GLN A 218 24.43 3.58 -5.83
C GLN A 218 23.60 3.22 -4.58
N GLY A 219 23.17 4.25 -3.84
CA GLY A 219 22.17 4.09 -2.79
C GLY A 219 20.78 4.01 -3.42
N VAL A 220 20.00 2.99 -3.09
CA VAL A 220 18.64 2.79 -3.60
C VAL A 220 17.67 2.51 -2.46
N LYS A 221 16.40 2.82 -2.67
CA LYS A 221 15.30 2.41 -1.79
C LYS A 221 14.57 1.25 -2.44
N ILE A 222 14.45 0.12 -1.74
CA ILE A 222 13.62 -1.00 -2.19
C ILE A 222 12.38 -1.06 -1.31
N GLY A 223 11.21 -0.81 -1.90
CA GLY A 223 9.91 -1.01 -1.27
C GLY A 223 9.29 -2.34 -1.71
N GLY A 224 8.17 -2.71 -1.09
CA GLY A 224 7.44 -3.93 -1.44
C GLY A 224 7.01 -4.72 -0.21
N THR A 225 6.36 -5.86 -0.46
CA THR A 225 6.11 -6.83 0.62
C THR A 225 7.41 -7.54 0.97
N PHE A 226 7.53 -7.98 2.23
CA PHE A 226 8.69 -8.78 2.65
C PHE A 226 8.88 -10.03 1.75
N ALA A 227 7.78 -10.66 1.36
CA ALA A 227 7.80 -11.84 0.49
C ALA A 227 8.42 -11.53 -0.89
N ASP A 228 8.06 -10.41 -1.51
CA ASP A 228 8.63 -10.00 -2.80
C ASP A 228 10.13 -9.70 -2.66
N VAL A 229 10.52 -8.91 -1.66
CA VAL A 229 11.92 -8.56 -1.41
C VAL A 229 12.76 -9.81 -1.11
N TYR A 230 12.24 -10.73 -0.31
CA TYR A 230 12.91 -11.99 0.02
C TYR A 230 13.09 -12.90 -1.20
N ARG A 231 12.04 -13.08 -2.01
CA ARG A 231 12.11 -13.92 -3.23
C ARG A 231 13.19 -13.43 -4.18
N VAL A 232 13.26 -12.13 -4.36
CA VAL A 232 14.23 -11.48 -5.23
C VAL A 232 15.64 -11.63 -4.67
N ALA A 233 15.83 -11.39 -3.37
CA ALA A 233 17.12 -11.58 -2.73
C ALA A 233 17.61 -13.02 -2.89
N ARG A 234 16.73 -14.00 -2.69
CA ARG A 234 17.06 -15.43 -2.87
C ARG A 234 17.40 -15.78 -4.31
N ALA A 235 16.59 -15.34 -5.28
CA ALA A 235 16.85 -15.59 -6.70
C ALA A 235 18.18 -14.96 -7.18
N GLY A 236 18.58 -13.82 -6.63
CA GLY A 236 19.88 -13.22 -6.87
C GLY A 236 21.03 -14.06 -6.31
N LEU A 237 20.89 -14.51 -5.05
CA LEU A 237 21.88 -15.37 -4.39
C LEU A 237 22.08 -16.70 -5.13
N ASP A 238 21.00 -17.34 -5.57
CA ASP A 238 21.04 -18.63 -6.30
C ASP A 238 21.81 -18.51 -7.64
N LYS A 239 21.92 -17.29 -8.18
CA LYS A 239 22.64 -16.97 -9.43
C LYS A 239 24.03 -16.39 -9.19
N GLY A 240 24.50 -16.40 -7.94
CA GLY A 240 25.78 -15.81 -7.54
C GLY A 240 25.83 -14.29 -7.72
N MET A 241 24.67 -13.62 -7.80
CA MET A 241 24.62 -12.16 -7.90
C MET A 241 24.87 -11.55 -6.52
N THR A 242 25.89 -10.69 -6.44
CA THR A 242 26.12 -9.82 -5.29
C THR A 242 25.51 -8.45 -5.56
N CYS A 243 24.53 -8.04 -4.73
CA CYS A 243 24.02 -6.68 -4.75
C CYS A 243 25.07 -5.73 -4.17
N GLU A 244 25.83 -5.08 -5.03
CA GLU A 244 26.77 -4.01 -4.67
C GLU A 244 26.04 -2.66 -4.66
N PHE A 245 25.03 -2.48 -3.81
CA PHE A 245 24.52 -1.14 -3.51
C PHE A 245 25.49 -0.44 -2.55
N ALA A 246 25.47 0.90 -2.51
CA ALA A 246 26.31 1.66 -1.60
C ALA A 246 26.11 1.18 -0.14
N ALA A 247 27.19 1.13 0.65
CA ALA A 247 27.13 0.71 2.04
C ALA A 247 26.13 1.56 2.84
N GLU A 248 25.39 0.93 3.77
CA GLU A 248 24.44 1.60 4.66
C GLU A 248 25.09 2.83 5.32
N ARG A 249 24.55 4.03 5.05
CA ARG A 249 24.77 5.17 5.93
C ARG A 249 23.94 4.97 7.19
N ARG A 250 24.46 4.24 8.17
CA ARG A 250 23.83 4.20 9.50
C ARG A 250 23.86 5.62 10.10
N PRO A 251 22.72 6.19 10.51
CA PRO A 251 22.72 7.37 11.34
C PRO A 251 23.46 7.02 12.64
N ARG A 252 24.46 7.82 13.01
CA ARG A 252 25.08 7.73 14.35
C ARG A 252 23.99 7.99 15.39
N GLY A 253 23.51 6.95 16.07
CA GLY A 253 22.55 7.07 17.17
C GLY A 253 21.48 5.97 17.28
N PHE A 254 21.29 5.10 16.27
CA PHE A 254 20.31 4.02 16.39
C PHE A 254 20.95 2.74 16.94
N CYS A 255 20.90 2.57 18.26
CA CYS A 255 21.21 1.30 18.92
C CYS A 255 19.94 0.44 18.91
N ALA A 256 19.79 -0.38 17.88
CA ALA A 256 18.96 -1.57 17.99
C ALA A 256 19.92 -2.72 18.26
N ASP A 257 20.02 -3.13 19.52
CA ASP A 257 20.67 -4.38 19.93
C ASP A 257 19.94 -5.54 19.25
N THR A 258 20.37 -5.90 18.05
CA THR A 258 20.04 -7.18 17.44
C THR A 258 21.12 -8.17 17.82
N HIS A 259 20.71 -9.16 18.61
CA HIS A 259 21.53 -10.25 19.09
C HIS A 259 22.44 -10.82 17.99
N ARG A 260 23.75 -10.80 18.26
CA ARG A 260 24.73 -11.65 17.60
C ARG A 260 24.30 -13.11 17.78
N ILE A 261 23.85 -13.75 16.71
CA ILE A 261 23.89 -15.21 16.62
C ILE A 261 25.36 -15.56 16.38
N GLY A 262 25.99 -16.20 17.36
CA GLY A 262 27.34 -16.77 17.25
C GLY A 262 28.42 -16.03 18.02
N GLY A 263 28.56 -16.37 19.31
CA GLY A 263 29.69 -16.00 20.18
C GLY A 263 29.52 -16.71 21.53
N PRO A 264 30.59 -17.23 22.16
CA PRO A 264 30.48 -18.27 23.18
C PRO A 264 29.77 -17.75 24.44
N GLN A 265 28.86 -18.56 24.98
CA GLN A 265 28.16 -18.30 26.24
C GLN A 265 29.20 -18.09 27.37
N PRO A 266 29.08 -17.01 28.16
CA PRO A 266 29.81 -16.93 29.42
C PRO A 266 29.23 -17.98 30.39
N SER A 267 30.12 -18.79 30.94
CA SER A 267 29.87 -19.80 31.97
C SER A 267 29.06 -19.25 33.14
N ALA A 268 28.02 -19.98 33.53
CA ALA A 268 27.22 -19.71 34.73
C ALA A 268 28.10 -19.71 36.00
N VAL A 269 27.99 -18.64 36.79
CA VAL A 269 28.47 -18.61 38.17
C VAL A 269 27.34 -19.13 39.08
N PRO A 270 27.57 -20.14 39.94
CA PRO A 270 26.57 -20.66 40.85
C PRO A 270 26.54 -19.85 42.16
N GLY A 271 25.35 -19.61 42.71
CA GLY A 271 25.20 -19.26 44.12
C GLY A 271 24.15 -18.20 44.41
N ALA A 272 22.89 -18.60 44.52
CA ALA A 272 21.93 -17.90 45.38
C ALA A 272 21.23 -18.97 46.23
N GLY A 273 21.59 -18.95 47.52
CA GLY A 273 21.01 -19.81 48.53
C GLY A 273 19.54 -19.48 48.82
N SER A 274 18.92 -20.47 49.44
CA SER A 274 17.53 -20.57 49.85
C SER A 274 16.99 -19.36 50.62
N ARG A 275 15.67 -19.15 50.48
CA ARG A 275 14.76 -19.16 51.64
C ARG A 275 13.31 -19.37 51.22
N ASP A 276 12.72 -20.33 51.92
CA ASP A 276 11.33 -20.76 51.91
C ASP A 276 10.36 -19.63 52.25
N SER A 277 9.11 -19.71 51.80
CA SER A 277 8.02 -20.26 52.61
C SER A 277 6.65 -20.08 51.97
N TYR A 278 5.83 -21.10 52.19
CA TYR A 278 4.41 -21.24 51.89
C TYR A 278 3.55 -20.14 52.54
N HIS A 279 2.70 -19.48 51.75
CA HIS A 279 1.23 -19.51 51.84
C HIS A 279 0.59 -18.66 50.74
#